data_AF-A0A353E2V7-F1
#
_entry.id   AF-A0A353E2V7-F1
#
_cell.length_a   1.000
_cell.length_b   1.000
_cell.length_c   1.000
_cell.angle_alpha   90.00
_cell.angle_beta   90.00
_cell.angle_gamma   90.00
#
_symmetry.space_group_name_H-M   'P 1'
#
loop_
_entity.id
_entity.type
_entity.pdbx_description
1 polymer ?
#
loop_
_entity_poly.entity_id
_entity_poly.type
_entity_poly.pdbx_seq_one_letter_code
_entity_poly.pdbx_strand_id
1 'polypeptide(L)' 'MKIALIGYGKMGHMIEEIALQRGHEIVCKIDVNNPEDFDSPAFSSADVAIEFTNPTAA' A
#
# COMPACT_ATOMS: atom_id res chain seq x y z
N MET A 1 -9.96 -4.44 7.43
CA MET A 1 -8.58 -4.30 7.92
C MET A 1 -7.98 -3.06 7.30
N LYS A 2 -7.03 -2.45 7.99
CA LYS A 2 -6.19 -1.37 7.50
C LYS A 2 -5.05 -1.96 6.68
N ILE A 3 -4.92 -1.55 5.43
CA ILE A 3 -3.95 -2.08 4.47
C ILE A 3 -2.99 -0.96 4.06
N ALA A 4 -1.70 -1.24 4.12
CA ALA A 4 -0.68 -0.46 3.43
C ALA A 4 -0.39 -1.10 2.05
N LEU A 5 -0.34 -0.30 1.00
CA LEU A 5 0.04 -0.75 -0.36
C LEU A 5 1.41 -0.21 -0.71
N ILE A 6 2.37 -1.11 -0.97
CA ILE A 6 3.72 -0.77 -1.42
C ILE A 6 3.83 -1.17 -2.88
N GLY A 7 4.13 -0.22 -3.76
CA GLY A 7 4.05 -0.40 -5.22
C GLY A 7 2.67 0.00 -5.76
N TYR A 8 2.43 1.31 -5.86
CA TYR A 8 1.14 1.87 -6.28
C TYR A 8 1.03 2.08 -7.81
N GLY A 9 1.42 1.05 -8.58
CA GLY A 9 1.25 1.01 -10.04
C GLY A 9 -0.11 0.42 -10.45
N LYS A 10 -0.20 -0.12 -11.67
CA LYS A 10 -1.43 -0.77 -12.19
C LYS A 10 -2.00 -1.84 -11.25
N MET A 11 -1.14 -2.67 -10.70
CA MET A 11 -1.54 -3.72 -9.75
C MET A 11 -1.97 -3.14 -8.40
N GLY A 12 -1.27 -2.12 -7.89
CA GLY A 12 -1.65 -1.41 -6.67
C GLY A 12 -3.07 -0.82 -6.75
N HIS A 13 -3.42 -0.19 -7.89
CA HIS A 13 -4.78 0.30 -8.13
C HIS A 13 -5.84 -0.81 -8.14
N MET A 14 -5.57 -1.94 -8.80
CA MET A 14 -6.50 -3.07 -8.81
C MET A 14 -6.67 -3.70 -7.42
N ILE A 15 -5.59 -3.79 -6.65
CA ILE A 15 -5.64 -4.30 -5.27
C ILE A 15 -6.45 -3.36 -4.39
N GLU A 16 -6.27 -2.04 -4.52
CA GLU A 16 -7.09 -1.05 -3.82
C GLU A 16 -8.58 -1.23 -4.13
N GLU A 17 -8.95 -1.28 -5.41
CA GLU A 17 -10.36 -1.40 -5.81
C GLU A 17 -11.01 -2.63 -5.16
N ILE A 18 -10.34 -3.78 -5.25
CA ILE A 18 -10.81 -5.04 -4.67
C ILE A 18 -10.85 -4.98 -3.13
N ALA A 19 -9.84 -4.37 -2.50
CA ALA A 19 -9.78 -4.23 -1.04
C ALA A 19 -10.93 -3.37 -0.50
N LEU A 20 -11.21 -2.24 -1.16
CA LEU A 20 -12.32 -1.36 -0.81
C LEU A 20 -13.67 -2.08 -1.01
N GLN A 21 -13.85 -2.81 -2.12
CA GLN A 21 -15.05 -3.62 -2.37
C GLN A 21 -15.28 -4.69 -1.28
N ARG A 22 -14.21 -5.19 -0.65
CA ARG A 22 -14.26 -6.15 0.47
C ARG A 22 -14.41 -5.50 1.84
N GLY A 23 -14.57 -4.19 1.91
CA GLY A 23 -14.72 -3.45 3.17
C GLY A 23 -13.42 -3.29 3.95
N HIS A 24 -12.28 -3.33 3.27
CA HIS A 24 -10.98 -2.96 3.85
C HIS A 24 -10.69 -1.47 3.62
N GLU A 25 -9.76 -0.92 4.39
CA GLU A 25 -9.35 0.49 4.32
C GLU A 25 -7.91 0.56 3.82
N ILE A 26 -7.62 1.41 2.83
CA ILE A 26 -6.24 1.70 2.43
C ILE A 26 -5.75 2.88 3.24
N VAL A 27 -4.86 2.63 4.20
CA VAL A 27 -4.35 3.65 5.13
C VAL A 27 -3.06 4.30 4.64
N CYS A 28 -2.30 3.62 3.79
CA CYS A 28 -1.03 4.11 3.29
C CYS A 28 -0.77 3.56 1.88
N LYS A 29 -0.19 4.40 1.00
CA LYS A 29 0.19 4.06 -0.37
C LYS A 29 1.61 4.55 -0.60
N ILE A 30 2.53 3.64 -0.82
CA ILE A 30 3.95 3.93 -0.98
C ILE A 30 4.40 3.51 -2.38
N ASP A 31 5.13 4.38 -3.05
CA ASP A 31 5.83 4.11 -4.29
C ASP A 31 7.23 4.75 -4.27
N VAL A 32 7.91 4.72 -5.41
CA VAL A 32 9.29 5.21 -5.55
C VAL A 32 9.46 6.72 -5.30
N ASN A 33 8.36 7.48 -5.29
CA ASN A 33 8.37 8.93 -5.13
C ASN A 33 8.12 9.39 -3.69
N ASN A 34 7.73 8.48 -2.79
CA ASN A 34 7.44 8.80 -1.38
C ASN A 34 7.97 7.73 -0.40
N PRO A 35 9.26 7.35 -0.46
CA PRO A 35 9.84 6.37 0.47
C PRO A 35 9.76 6.80 1.95
N GLU A 36 9.69 8.09 2.25
CA GLU A 36 9.53 8.61 3.60
C GLU A 36 8.20 8.18 4.26
N ASP A 37 7.20 7.78 3.49
CA ASP A 37 5.91 7.35 4.02
C ASP A 37 5.99 6.02 4.76
N PHE A 38 7.09 5.26 4.61
CA PHE A 38 7.37 4.08 5.45
C PHE A 38 7.48 4.44 6.94
N ASP A 39 7.99 5.63 7.26
CA ASP A 39 8.11 6.10 8.65
C ASP A 39 6.83 6.79 9.16
N SER A 40 5.78 6.84 8.33
CA SER A 40 4.54 7.55 8.68
C SER A 40 3.74 6.82 9.77
N PRO A 41 3.00 7.56 10.61
CA PRO A 41 2.01 6.97 11.51
C PRO A 41 0.92 6.17 10.76
N ALA A 42 0.64 6.55 9.51
CA ALA A 42 -0.32 5.86 8.65
C ALA A 42 0.16 4.44 8.31
N PHE A 43 1.42 4.29 7.87
CA PHE A 43 2.05 3.00 7.63
C PHE A 43 2.08 2.16 8.92
N SER A 44 2.49 2.76 10.04
CA SER A 44 2.51 2.10 11.36
C SER A 44 1.12 1.65 11.84
N SER A 45 0.03 2.21 11.31
CA SER A 45 -1.34 1.86 11.68
C SER A 45 -1.94 0.71 10.85
N ALA A 46 -1.23 0.22 9.84
CA ALA A 46 -1.71 -0.86 8.98
C ALA A 46 -1.72 -2.21 9.73
N ASP A 47 -2.79 -2.98 9.55
CA ASP A 47 -2.87 -4.36 10.02
C ASP A 47 -2.02 -5.30 9.15
N VAL A 48 -1.86 -4.96 7.87
CA VAL A 48 -1.11 -5.71 6.88
C VAL A 48 -0.54 -4.78 5.80
N ALA A 49 0.64 -5.11 5.30
CA ALA A 49 1.21 -4.49 4.11
C ALA A 49 1.16 -5.46 2.92
N ILE A 50 0.70 -4.99 1.77
CA ILE A 50 0.76 -5.73 0.51
C ILE A 50 1.79 -5.04 -0.37
N GLU A 51 2.86 -5.75 -0.66
CA GLU A 51 3.93 -5.30 -1.55
C GLU A 51 3.77 -5.93 -2.93
N PHE A 52 3.67 -5.06 -3.94
CA PHE A 52 3.68 -5.45 -5.35
C PHE A 52 4.58 -4.50 -6.15
N THR A 53 5.88 -4.69 -5.99
CA THR A 53 6.96 -3.93 -6.62
C THR A 53 7.72 -4.79 -7.62
N ASN A 54 8.59 -4.16 -8.43
CA ASN A 54 9.62 -4.92 -9.14
C ASN A 54 10.77 -5.23 -8.18
N PRO A 55 11.55 -6.31 -8.36
CA PRO A 55 12.66 -6.65 -7.47
C PRO A 55 13.71 -5.54 -7.30
N THR A 56 13.83 -4.60 -8.24
CA THR A 56 14.73 -3.45 -8.16
C THR A 56 14.12 -2.23 -7.47
N ALA A 57 12.86 -2.30 -7.05
CA ALA A 57 12.11 -1.23 -6.39
C ALA A 57 11.74 -1.56 -4.93
N ALA A 58 11.99 -2.79 -4.48
CA ALA A 58 11.85 -3.27 -3.11
C ALA A 58 13.12 -3.02 -2.30
#